data_AF-A0A7V9R3T4-F1
#
_entry.id   AF-A0A7V9R3T4-F1
#
_cell.length_a   1.000
_cell.length_b   1.000
_cell.length_c   1.000
_cell.angle_alpha   90.00
_cell.angle_beta   90.00
_cell.angle_gamma   90.00
#
_symmetry.space_group_name_H-M   'P 1'
#
loop_
_entity.id
_entity.type
_entity.pdbx_description
1 polymer ?
#
loop_
_entity_poly.entity_id
_entity_poly.type
_entity_poly.pdbx_seq_one_letter_code
_entity_poly.pdbx_strand_id
1 'polypeptide(L)'
;MAQWKPDPTFYPSPLLAMQAPPEKIAYVVAFNPNSDGRPDALTVVDVVPGSPTYGQLVGRLDMPTAGDELHHFGWNACSSALCPYAPHPHIERRYLV
;
A
#
# COMPACT_ATOMS: atom_id res chain seq x y z
N MET A 1 -20.45 -5.20 -1.17
CA MET A 1 -21.03 -6.36 -1.87
C MET A 1 -20.02 -7.48 -1.82
N ALA A 2 -20.42 -8.74 -1.64
CA ALA A 2 -19.47 -9.86 -1.63
C ALA A 2 -18.82 -10.02 -3.01
N GLN A 3 -17.49 -10.10 -3.05
CA GLN A 3 -16.72 -10.26 -4.28
C GLN A 3 -16.53 -11.76 -4.56
N TRP A 4 -17.16 -12.25 -5.62
CA TRP A 4 -17.15 -13.68 -5.97
C TRP A 4 -15.84 -14.16 -6.61
N LYS A 5 -14.91 -13.24 -6.86
CA LYS A 5 -13.57 -13.52 -7.40
C LYS A 5 -12.51 -13.02 -6.40
N PRO A 6 -11.36 -13.69 -6.33
CA PRO A 6 -10.25 -13.18 -5.54
C PRO A 6 -9.82 -11.78 -5.97
N ASP A 7 -9.27 -11.04 -5.01
CA ASP A 7 -8.59 -9.78 -5.29
C ASP A 7 -7.52 -10.02 -6.38
N PRO A 8 -7.51 -9.22 -7.47
CA PRO A 8 -6.59 -9.44 -8.59
C PRO A 8 -5.12 -9.23 -8.22
N THR A 9 -4.83 -8.71 -7.03
CA THR A 9 -3.48 -8.52 -6.49
C THR A 9 -3.03 -9.65 -5.56
N PHE A 10 -3.81 -10.73 -5.45
CA PHE A 10 -3.42 -11.93 -4.72
C PHE A 10 -2.85 -12.97 -5.69
N TYR A 11 -1.63 -13.41 -5.40
CA TYR A 11 -0.89 -14.33 -6.26
C TYR A 11 -0.61 -15.63 -5.50
N PRO A 12 -0.96 -16.81 -6.02
CA PRO A 12 -0.81 -18.07 -5.30
C PRO A 12 0.64 -18.57 -5.24
N SER A 13 1.57 -17.93 -5.97
CA SER A 13 3.00 -18.25 -5.92
C SER A 13 3.87 -17.01 -6.20
N PRO A 14 5.14 -17.01 -5.76
CA PRO A 14 6.09 -15.95 -6.09
C PRO A 14 6.27 -15.75 -7.60
N LEU A 15 6.29 -16.84 -8.39
CA LEU A 15 6.43 -16.76 -9.85
C LEU A 15 5.28 -15.94 -10.48
N LEU A 16 4.04 -16.17 -10.03
CA LEU A 16 2.89 -15.42 -10.54
C LEU A 16 2.89 -13.97 -10.05
N ALA A 17 3.41 -13.69 -8.85
CA ALA A 17 3.60 -12.32 -8.38
C ALA A 17 4.61 -11.56 -9.24
N MET A 18 5.70 -12.21 -9.68
CA MET A 18 6.71 -11.61 -10.56
C MET A 18 6.20 -11.33 -11.99
N GLN A 19 5.16 -12.04 -12.43
CA GLN A 19 4.53 -11.85 -13.74
C GLN A 19 3.41 -10.79 -13.72
N ALA A 20 3.09 -10.26 -12.55
CA ALA A 20 2.05 -9.25 -12.39
C ALA A 20 2.42 -7.92 -13.08
N PRO A 21 1.43 -7.07 -13.38
CA PRO A 21 1.71 -5.71 -13.87
C PRO A 21 2.61 -4.95 -12.89
N PRO A 22 3.55 -4.12 -13.37
CA PRO A 22 4.33 -3.22 -12.53
C PRO A 22 3.45 -2.27 -11.72
N GLU A 23 3.96 -1.83 -10.57
CA GLU A 23 3.35 -0.82 -9.75
C GLU A 23 3.22 0.52 -10.49
N LYS A 24 2.20 1.30 -10.12
CA LYS A 24 1.97 2.64 -10.65
C LYS A 24 2.12 3.74 -9.60
N ILE A 25 2.02 3.35 -8.33
CA ILE A 25 2.19 4.24 -7.18
C ILE A 25 3.04 3.54 -6.12
N ALA A 26 3.76 4.33 -5.35
CA ALA A 26 4.43 3.89 -4.13
C ALA A 26 3.87 4.68 -2.92
N TYR A 27 3.48 3.95 -1.89
CA TYR A 27 3.13 4.53 -0.60
C TYR A 27 4.41 4.66 0.24
N VAL A 28 4.68 5.85 0.78
CA VAL A 28 5.90 6.15 1.54
C VAL A 28 5.52 6.93 2.79
N VAL A 29 5.94 6.46 3.96
CA VAL A 29 5.79 7.23 5.20
C VAL A 29 6.82 8.35 5.25
N ALA A 30 6.36 9.55 5.57
CA ALA A 30 7.17 10.75 5.75
C ALA A 30 7.12 11.16 7.22
N PHE A 31 8.26 11.00 7.89
CA PHE A 31 8.45 11.39 9.28
C PHE A 31 8.90 12.86 9.38
N ASN A 32 8.42 13.56 10.42
CA ASN A 32 8.83 14.90 10.76
C ASN A 32 9.88 14.91 11.90
N PRO A 33 11.18 15.11 11.60
CA PRO A 33 12.23 15.07 12.61
C PRO A 33 12.36 16.35 13.46
N ASN A 34 11.61 17.40 13.15
CA ASN A 34 11.92 18.75 13.63
C ASN A 34 11.24 19.14 14.96
N SER A 35 10.37 18.30 15.51
CA SER A 35 9.59 18.59 16.73
C SER A 35 8.84 19.94 16.68
N ASP A 36 8.44 20.37 15.48
CA ASP A 36 7.78 21.66 15.22
C ASP A 36 6.24 21.58 15.27
N GLY A 37 5.70 20.45 15.73
CA GLY A 37 4.27 20.20 15.84
C GLY A 37 3.58 19.78 14.55
N ARG A 38 4.28 19.67 13.41
CA ARG A 38 3.71 19.11 12.18
C ARG A 38 3.59 17.58 12.30
N PRO A 39 2.44 16.98 11.91
CA PRO A 39 2.26 15.54 11.92
C PRO A 39 3.11 14.84 10.86
N ASP A 40 3.35 13.55 11.09
CA ASP A 40 3.86 12.65 10.05
C ASP A 40 2.80 12.46 8.96
N ALA A 41 3.18 11.86 7.83
CA ALA A 41 2.25 11.62 6.74
C ALA A 41 2.48 10.31 6.02
N LEU A 42 1.41 9.74 5.46
CA LEU A 42 1.49 8.80 4.37
C LEU A 42 1.48 9.58 3.05
N THR A 43 2.50 9.40 2.23
CA THR A 43 2.63 10.04 0.92
C THR A 43 2.47 9.05 -0.21
N VAL A 44 2.00 9.52 -1.36
CA VAL A 44 1.81 8.72 -2.57
C VAL A 44 2.71 9.28 -3.65
N VAL A 45 3.63 8.47 -4.16
CA VAL A 45 4.57 8.81 -5.22
C VAL A 45 4.10 8.15 -6.51
N ASP A 46 4.09 8.90 -7.62
CA ASP A 46 3.89 8.32 -8.95
C ASP A 46 5.20 7.68 -9.44
N VAL A 47 5.12 6.40 -9.79
CA VAL A 47 6.27 5.59 -10.23
C VAL A 47 6.12 5.05 -11.64
N VAL A 48 5.18 5.58 -12.44
CA VAL A 48 5.01 5.19 -13.85
C VAL A 48 6.06 5.90 -14.73
N PRO A 49 6.99 5.18 -15.38
CA PRO A 49 7.95 5.81 -16.28
C PRO A 49 7.25 6.55 -17.42
N GLY A 50 7.66 7.80 -17.66
CA GLY A 50 7.08 8.65 -18.70
C GLY A 50 5.79 9.39 -18.31
N SER A 51 5.28 9.18 -17.09
CA SER A 51 4.22 10.04 -16.54
C SER A 51 4.72 11.49 -16.37
N PRO A 52 3.88 12.53 -16.59
CA PRO A 52 4.24 13.92 -16.31
C PRO A 52 4.64 14.19 -14.85
N THR A 53 4.19 13.32 -13.93
CA THR A 53 4.44 13.41 -12.49
C THR A 53 5.36 12.30 -11.98
N TYR A 54 6.07 11.58 -12.87
CA TYR A 54 7.00 10.53 -12.48
C TYR A 54 8.01 11.04 -11.43
N GLY A 55 8.10 10.33 -10.29
CA GLY A 55 8.96 10.68 -9.17
C GLY A 55 8.44 11.80 -8.27
N GLN A 56 7.20 12.27 -8.46
CA GLN A 56 6.60 13.34 -7.67
C GLN A 56 5.54 12.82 -6.70
N LEU A 57 5.29 13.59 -5.64
CA LEU A 57 4.16 13.38 -4.74
C LEU A 57 2.85 13.72 -5.46
N VAL A 58 1.98 12.71 -5.59
CA VAL A 58 0.64 12.85 -6.17
C VAL A 58 -0.47 12.72 -5.11
N GLY A 59 -0.10 12.44 -3.87
CA GLY A 59 -1.02 12.37 -2.73
C GLY A 59 -0.30 12.50 -1.40
N ARG A 60 -1.02 13.00 -0.39
CA ARG A 60 -0.56 13.14 0.99
C ARG A 60 -1.73 12.98 1.94
N LEU A 61 -1.54 12.19 2.99
CA LEU A 61 -2.44 12.02 4.11
C LEU A 61 -1.66 12.30 5.39
N ASP A 62 -1.87 13.48 5.97
CA ASP A 62 -1.30 13.82 7.26
C ASP A 62 -1.99 13.03 8.39
N MET A 63 -1.20 12.59 9.37
CA MET A 63 -1.72 11.93 10.56
C MET A 63 -2.51 12.90 11.44
N PRO A 64 -3.47 12.40 12.24
CA PRO A 64 -4.31 13.26 13.08
C PRO A 64 -3.53 13.94 14.22
N THR A 65 -2.35 13.44 14.57
CA THR A 65 -1.52 13.88 15.70
C THR A 65 -0.07 14.07 15.29
N ALA A 66 0.69 14.85 16.07
CA ALA A 66 2.12 14.98 15.90
C ALA A 66 2.86 13.98 16.80
N GLY A 67 4.05 13.54 16.36
CA GLY A 67 4.89 12.62 17.12
C GLY A 67 4.51 11.13 16.99
N ASP A 68 3.81 10.75 15.92
CA ASP A 68 3.41 9.35 15.67
C ASP A 68 4.61 8.43 15.31
N GLU A 69 5.72 9.01 14.85
CA GLU A 69 6.95 8.29 14.48
C GLU A 69 6.68 7.16 13.47
N LEU A 70 5.99 7.49 12.37
CA LEU A 70 5.63 6.50 11.35
C LEU A 70 6.88 5.78 10.83
N HIS A 71 6.85 4.44 10.89
CA HIS A 71 8.01 3.62 10.55
C HIS A 71 7.68 2.46 9.60
N HIS A 72 6.78 1.56 9.98
CA HIS A 72 6.31 0.46 9.14
C HIS A 72 4.79 0.49 9.04
N PHE A 73 4.29 0.02 7.90
CA PHE A 73 2.86 -0.14 7.63
C PHE A 73 2.67 -1.31 6.66
N GLY A 74 1.46 -1.84 6.58
CA GLY A 74 1.15 -2.99 5.76
C GLY A 74 -0.29 -3.00 5.25
N TRP A 75 -0.55 -3.88 4.28
CA TRP A 75 -1.91 -4.10 3.81
C TRP A 75 -2.69 -5.00 4.75
N ASN A 76 -3.99 -4.71 4.94
CA ASN A 76 -4.90 -5.56 5.70
C ASN A 76 -5.06 -6.98 5.12
N ALA A 77 -4.80 -7.17 3.82
CA ALA A 77 -4.88 -8.45 3.13
C ALA A 77 -3.87 -8.54 1.97
N CYS A 78 -3.32 -9.74 1.75
CA CYS A 78 -2.35 -10.01 0.70
C CYS A 78 -2.48 -11.46 0.17
N SER A 79 -1.52 -11.90 -0.63
CA SER A 79 -1.48 -13.25 -1.21
C SER A 79 -1.65 -14.40 -0.21
N SER A 80 -1.33 -14.20 1.08
CA SER A 80 -1.57 -15.19 2.13
C SER A 80 -3.05 -15.53 2.33
N ALA A 81 -3.97 -14.70 1.86
CA ALA A 81 -5.41 -15.00 1.84
C ALA A 81 -5.75 -16.21 0.96
N LEU A 82 -4.85 -16.61 0.06
CA LEU A 82 -4.97 -17.81 -0.77
C LEU A 82 -4.38 -19.08 -0.13
N CYS A 83 -3.87 -18.99 1.11
CA CYS A 83 -3.27 -20.14 1.80
C CYS A 83 -4.25 -21.34 1.87
N PRO A 84 -3.88 -22.54 1.38
CA PRO A 84 -4.78 -23.69 1.33
C PRO A 84 -5.31 -24.14 2.68
N TYR A 85 -4.54 -23.97 3.75
CA TYR A 85 -4.91 -24.36 5.12
C TYR A 85 -5.97 -23.44 5.75
N ALA A 86 -6.09 -22.19 5.29
CA ALA A 86 -7.03 -21.21 5.82
C ALA A 86 -7.44 -20.22 4.70
N PRO A 87 -8.21 -20.68 3.70
CA PRO A 87 -8.51 -19.89 2.52
C PRO A 87 -9.53 -18.79 2.85
N HIS A 88 -9.15 -17.55 2.56
CA HIS A 88 -10.02 -16.38 2.62
C HIS A 88 -10.02 -15.63 1.28
N PRO A 89 -10.30 -16.31 0.14
CA PRO A 89 -10.07 -15.75 -1.19
C PRO A 89 -10.98 -14.57 -1.51
N HIS A 90 -12.06 -14.34 -0.76
CA HIS A 90 -13.06 -13.30 -1.05
C HIS A 90 -12.88 -12.02 -0.21
N ILE A 91 -11.73 -11.86 0.47
CA ILE A 91 -11.37 -10.60 1.14
C ILE A 91 -10.63 -9.67 0.16
N GLU A 92 -10.68 -8.38 0.45
CA GLU A 92 -10.07 -7.34 -0.39
C GLU A 92 -8.89 -6.68 0.33
N ARG A 93 -7.84 -6.35 -0.43
CA ARG A 93 -6.81 -5.41 -0.01
C ARG A 93 -7.38 -3.99 -0.12
N ARG A 94 -7.70 -3.37 1.02
CA ARG A 94 -8.40 -2.08 1.09
C ARG A 94 -7.72 -1.04 1.96
N TYR A 95 -7.08 -1.48 3.03
CA TYR A 95 -6.58 -0.60 4.07
C TYR A 95 -5.07 -0.78 4.19
N LEU A 96 -4.38 0.36 4.29
CA LEU A 96 -3.05 0.42 4.84
C LEU A 96 -3.19 0.62 6.35
N VAL A 97 -2.50 -0.22 7.09
CA VAL A 97 -2.52 -0.32 8.56
C VAL A 97 -1.14 -0.05 9.10
#